data_AF-R5B9R0-F1
#
_entry.id   AF-R5B9R0-F1
#
_cell.length_a   1.000
_cell.length_b   1.000
_cell.length_c   1.000
_cell.angle_alpha   90.00
_cell.angle_beta   90.00
_cell.angle_gamma   90.00
#
_symmetry.space_group_name_H-M   'P 1'
#
loop_
_entity.id
_entity.type
_entity.pdbx_description
1 polymer ?
#
loop_
_entity_poly.entity_id
_entity_poly.type
_entity_poly.pdbx_seq_one_letter_code
_entity_poly.pdbx_strand_id
1 'polypeptide(L)'
;MKQMKNFKTALAAVAVVAALAVSLSSCSMSDDSYDYPNPNALVTIKTAESGETYFQVNEKTTLSPVNWTNPYKREVRALLRYSEERGDGGLFSKKVKVAWIDSVRTKAAVPYSDEFKKEGGSTLALYNDWITCCEDGYLTIHFAAWFGADRKVKHIIDLGIDPVTHDLYLRHDSNGDSGYMTIGEGIIAFRIDELLKDVKDGEVLTLRWKDYQGDRSAKVKYYSRFPLSKSEK
;
A
#
# COMPACT_ATOMS: atom_id res chain seq x y z
N MET A 1 -20.20 -6.84 66.21
CA MET A 1 -19.41 -7.53 65.16
C MET A 1 -20.25 -7.75 63.90
N LYS A 2 -20.44 -6.71 63.07
CA LYS A 2 -21.17 -6.83 61.79
C LYS A 2 -20.68 -5.80 60.76
N GLN A 3 -19.36 -5.61 60.72
CA GLN A 3 -18.68 -4.58 59.92
C GLN A 3 -17.29 -5.07 59.46
N MET A 4 -17.14 -6.39 59.22
CA MET A 4 -15.88 -6.99 58.71
C MET A 4 -16.10 -8.10 57.67
N LYS A 5 -17.34 -8.32 57.21
CA LYS A 5 -17.64 -9.35 56.19
C LYS A 5 -17.89 -8.78 54.79
N ASN A 6 -18.14 -7.48 54.65
CA ASN A 6 -18.45 -6.86 53.36
C ASN A 6 -17.25 -6.15 52.70
N PHE A 7 -16.08 -6.15 53.36
CA PHE A 7 -14.86 -5.54 52.80
C PHE A 7 -13.95 -6.56 52.10
N LYS A 8 -14.17 -7.87 52.31
CA LYS A 8 -13.43 -8.95 51.63
C LYS A 8 -14.03 -9.32 50.27
N THR A 9 -15.31 -9.00 50.04
CA THR A 9 -15.99 -9.25 48.76
C THR A 9 -15.82 -8.08 47.78
N ALA A 10 -15.50 -6.87 48.24
CA ALA A 10 -15.24 -5.72 47.38
C ALA A 10 -13.81 -5.72 46.79
N LEU A 11 -12.84 -6.38 47.42
CA LEU A 11 -11.46 -6.47 46.91
C LEU A 11 -11.26 -7.65 45.93
N ALA A 12 -12.16 -8.63 45.92
CA ALA A 12 -12.12 -9.76 44.99
C ALA A 12 -12.68 -9.42 43.60
N ALA A 13 -13.49 -8.36 43.46
CA ALA A 13 -14.09 -7.95 42.19
C ALA A 13 -13.17 -7.04 41.34
N VAL A 14 -12.15 -6.43 41.94
CA VAL A 14 -11.18 -5.57 41.21
C VAL A 14 -10.01 -6.37 40.64
N ALA A 15 -9.73 -7.57 41.18
CA ALA A 15 -8.66 -8.44 40.66
C ALA A 15 -9.05 -9.27 39.43
N VAL A 16 -10.34 -9.47 39.15
CA VAL A 16 -10.81 -10.26 38.00
C VAL A 16 -10.90 -9.42 36.71
N VAL A 17 -11.06 -8.10 36.82
CA VAL A 17 -11.09 -7.21 35.65
C VAL A 17 -9.68 -6.87 35.14
N ALA A 18 -8.64 -6.99 35.99
CA ALA A 18 -7.24 -6.79 35.57
C ALA A 18 -6.60 -8.03 34.91
N ALA A 19 -7.23 -9.21 34.97
CA ALA A 19 -6.71 -10.44 34.35
C ALA A 19 -7.22 -10.69 32.91
N LEU A 20 -8.17 -9.88 32.42
CA LEU A 20 -8.66 -9.95 31.05
C LEU A 20 -7.92 -9.00 30.09
N ALA A 21 -6.95 -8.22 30.58
CA ALA A 21 -6.14 -7.30 29.79
C ALA A 21 -4.82 -7.90 29.27
N VAL A 22 -4.60 -9.22 29.41
CA VAL A 22 -3.32 -9.87 29.03
C VAL A 22 -3.50 -11.07 28.10
N SER A 23 -4.58 -11.13 27.32
CA SER A 23 -4.75 -12.16 26.28
C SER A 23 -4.80 -11.59 24.86
N LEU A 24 -3.96 -10.59 24.57
CA LEU A 24 -3.27 -10.54 23.28
C LEU A 24 -2.02 -11.41 23.37
N SER A 25 -2.21 -12.69 23.70
CA SER A 25 -1.22 -13.71 23.38
C SER A 25 -1.17 -13.75 21.86
N SER A 26 -0.09 -13.17 21.32
CA SER A 26 0.47 -13.54 20.04
C SER A 26 0.14 -15.00 19.75
N CYS A 27 -0.69 -15.25 18.73
CA CYS A 27 -0.68 -16.57 18.12
C CYS A 27 0.74 -16.76 17.59
N SER A 28 1.57 -17.47 18.36
CA SER A 28 2.64 -18.28 17.81
C SER A 28 1.95 -19.28 16.90
N MET A 29 1.72 -18.86 15.65
CA MET A 29 1.31 -19.77 14.60
C MET A 29 2.44 -20.78 14.48
N SER A 30 2.08 -22.01 14.75
CA SER A 30 2.81 -23.24 14.49
C SER A 30 3.80 -23.12 13.32
N ASP A 31 5.00 -23.60 13.60
CA ASP A 31 6.27 -23.55 12.88
C ASP A 31 6.30 -24.35 11.55
N ASP A 32 5.24 -24.24 10.75
CA ASP A 32 5.14 -24.83 9.39
C ASP A 32 4.45 -23.86 8.41
N SER A 33 4.56 -22.54 8.64
CA SER A 33 4.22 -21.58 7.59
C SER A 33 5.31 -21.65 6.53
N TYR A 34 4.94 -21.95 5.29
CA TYR A 34 5.75 -21.60 4.14
C TYR A 34 5.99 -20.09 4.24
N ASP A 35 7.13 -19.69 4.81
CA ASP A 35 7.53 -18.31 5.07
C ASP A 35 7.79 -17.67 3.70
N TYR A 36 6.71 -17.31 3.00
CA TYR A 36 6.78 -16.52 1.80
C TYR A 36 7.33 -15.17 2.27
N PRO A 37 8.61 -14.87 2.03
CA PRO A 37 9.30 -13.94 2.90
C PRO A 37 8.73 -12.55 2.62
N ASN A 38 8.00 -11.95 3.57
CA ASN A 38 7.29 -10.67 3.40
C ASN A 38 8.11 -9.63 2.62
N PRO A 39 7.50 -8.84 1.71
CA PRO A 39 8.26 -7.84 0.96
C PRO A 39 8.90 -6.84 1.92
N ASN A 40 10.11 -6.38 1.58
CA ASN A 40 10.83 -5.36 2.34
C ASN A 40 11.04 -4.06 1.55
N ALA A 41 10.52 -3.98 0.33
CA ALA A 41 10.42 -2.74 -0.43
C ALA A 41 9.24 -2.76 -1.41
N LEU A 42 8.80 -1.55 -1.73
CA LEU A 42 7.90 -1.23 -2.82
C LEU A 42 8.75 -0.43 -3.78
N VAL A 43 8.83 -0.88 -5.03
CA VAL A 43 9.77 -0.32 -6.00
C VAL A 43 9.09 -0.01 -7.31
N THR A 44 9.66 0.94 -8.03
CA THR A 44 9.40 1.13 -9.45
C THR A 44 10.55 0.54 -10.25
N ILE A 45 10.28 -0.45 -11.08
CA ILE A 45 11.24 -1.04 -12.01
C ILE A 45 11.38 -0.10 -13.20
N LYS A 46 12.56 0.48 -13.37
CA LYS A 46 12.86 1.51 -14.38
C LYS A 46 14.05 1.08 -15.24
N THR A 47 14.17 1.69 -16.42
CA THR A 47 15.34 1.54 -17.30
C THR A 47 16.04 2.89 -17.41
N ALA A 48 17.34 2.92 -17.12
CA ALA A 48 18.18 4.09 -17.26
C ALA A 48 18.44 4.41 -18.74
N GLU A 49 18.95 5.61 -19.03
CA GLU A 49 19.34 6.00 -20.40
C GLU A 49 20.43 5.09 -20.98
N SER A 50 21.28 4.50 -20.11
CA SER A 50 22.27 3.49 -20.50
C SER A 50 21.66 2.15 -20.94
N GLY A 51 20.36 1.95 -20.77
CA GLY A 51 19.66 0.68 -20.99
C GLY A 51 19.67 -0.26 -19.78
N GLU A 52 20.37 0.09 -18.71
CA GLU A 52 20.42 -0.72 -17.49
C GLU A 52 19.09 -0.65 -16.71
N THR A 53 18.62 -1.80 -16.23
CA THR A 53 17.44 -1.85 -15.36
C THR A 53 17.82 -1.64 -13.90
N TYR A 54 17.02 -0.85 -13.19
CA TYR A 54 17.18 -0.61 -11.76
C TYR A 54 15.82 -0.52 -11.06
N PHE A 55 15.85 -0.59 -9.73
CA PHE A 55 14.66 -0.43 -8.89
C PHE A 55 14.74 0.87 -8.12
N GLN A 56 13.78 1.77 -8.32
CA GLN A 56 13.61 2.98 -7.50
C GLN A 56 12.81 2.62 -6.25
N VAL A 57 13.39 2.78 -5.06
CA VAL A 57 12.69 2.54 -3.78
C VAL A 57 12.07 3.84 -3.27
N ASN A 58 12.85 4.92 -3.26
CA ASN A 58 12.46 6.26 -2.85
C ASN A 58 13.41 7.28 -3.49
N GLU A 59 13.22 8.58 -3.24
CA GLU A 59 14.01 9.68 -3.79
C GLU A 59 15.55 9.45 -3.78
N LYS A 60 16.07 8.80 -2.74
CA LYS A 60 17.52 8.67 -2.51
C LYS A 60 18.05 7.26 -2.76
N THR A 61 17.16 6.29 -2.93
CA THR A 61 17.54 4.87 -2.93
C THR A 61 17.15 4.22 -4.24
N THR A 62 18.17 3.82 -4.99
CA THR A 62 18.09 2.98 -6.19
C THR A 62 18.86 1.68 -6.01
N LEU A 63 18.31 0.58 -6.50
CA LEU A 63 18.90 -0.75 -6.36
C LEU A 63 19.32 -1.28 -7.74
N SER A 64 20.56 -1.77 -7.81
CA SER A 64 21.09 -2.55 -8.93
C SER A 64 20.91 -4.04 -8.65
N PRO A 65 19.97 -4.73 -9.30
CA PRO A 65 19.76 -6.15 -9.05
C PRO A 65 20.83 -7.01 -9.73
N VAL A 66 21.39 -7.98 -9.00
CA VAL A 66 22.38 -8.93 -9.54
C VAL A 66 21.68 -10.16 -10.11
N ASN A 67 22.18 -10.67 -11.24
CA ASN A 67 21.68 -11.89 -11.89
C ASN A 67 20.15 -11.91 -12.09
N TRP A 68 19.56 -10.73 -12.31
CA TRP A 68 18.14 -10.58 -12.53
C TRP A 68 17.90 -9.93 -13.89
N THR A 69 17.06 -10.56 -14.70
CA THR A 69 16.68 -10.06 -16.02
C THR A 69 15.28 -9.50 -15.94
N ASN A 70 15.09 -8.28 -16.42
CA ASN A 70 13.79 -7.64 -16.44
C ASN A 70 12.82 -8.37 -17.38
N PRO A 71 11.74 -9.00 -16.86
CA PRO A 71 10.74 -9.64 -17.71
C PRO A 71 9.73 -8.64 -18.29
N TYR A 72 9.74 -7.39 -17.85
CA TYR A 72 8.76 -6.37 -18.20
C TYR A 72 9.26 -5.49 -19.35
N LYS A 73 8.38 -5.22 -20.32
CA LYS A 73 8.64 -4.32 -21.47
C LYS A 73 8.28 -2.86 -21.19
N ARG A 74 8.00 -2.53 -19.92
CA ARG A 74 7.55 -1.23 -19.46
C ARG A 74 7.94 -1.03 -18.00
N GLU A 75 7.80 0.20 -17.53
CA GLU A 75 7.87 0.50 -16.11
C GLU A 75 6.75 -0.21 -15.33
N VAL A 76 7.11 -0.75 -14.17
CA VAL A 76 6.22 -1.55 -13.32
C VAL A 76 6.45 -1.19 -11.85
N ARG A 77 5.37 -0.92 -11.11
CA ARG A 77 5.40 -0.88 -9.64
C ARG A 77 5.38 -2.32 -9.13
N ALA A 78 6.19 -2.66 -8.14
CA ALA A 78 6.34 -4.03 -7.66
C ALA A 78 6.66 -4.11 -6.18
N LEU A 79 6.20 -5.18 -5.53
CA LEU A 79 6.69 -5.59 -4.22
C LEU A 79 7.97 -6.40 -4.40
N LEU A 80 8.95 -6.11 -3.57
CA LEU A 80 10.28 -6.69 -3.65
C LEU A 80 10.68 -7.24 -2.28
N ARG A 81 11.26 -8.44 -2.30
CA ARG A 81 12.12 -8.93 -1.21
C ARG A 81 13.54 -9.06 -1.74
N TYR A 82 14.47 -8.35 -1.11
CA TYR A 82 15.88 -8.37 -1.49
C TYR A 82 16.81 -8.41 -0.28
N SER A 83 18.06 -8.77 -0.52
CA SER A 83 19.18 -8.56 0.41
C SER A 83 20.23 -7.68 -0.23
N GLU A 84 20.85 -6.79 0.56
CA GLU A 84 21.99 -6.00 0.10
C GLU A 84 23.20 -6.91 -0.10
N GLU A 85 23.93 -6.68 -1.19
CA GLU A 85 25.18 -7.35 -1.51
C GLU A 85 26.35 -6.41 -1.26
N ARG A 86 27.49 -6.96 -0.85
CA ARG A 86 28.71 -6.15 -0.71
C ARG A 86 29.21 -5.70 -2.10
N GLY A 87 29.72 -4.48 -2.14
CA GLY A 87 30.35 -3.90 -3.32
C GLY A 87 29.69 -2.60 -3.75
N ASP A 88 30.26 -2.01 -4.81
CA ASP A 88 29.76 -0.79 -5.40
C ASP A 88 28.47 -1.07 -6.19
N GLY A 89 27.45 -0.21 -6.00
CA GLY A 89 26.21 -0.19 -6.77
C GLY A 89 26.37 0.51 -8.12
N GLY A 90 27.55 1.08 -8.40
CA GLY A 90 27.86 1.78 -9.63
C GLY A 90 27.05 3.07 -9.74
N LEU A 91 26.20 3.16 -10.76
CA LEU A 91 25.27 4.28 -10.94
C LEU A 91 24.13 4.29 -9.91
N PHE A 92 23.96 3.21 -9.16
CA PHE A 92 22.84 3.00 -8.24
C PHE A 92 23.32 2.98 -6.79
N SER A 93 22.46 3.39 -5.86
CA SER A 93 22.85 3.56 -4.46
C SER A 93 23.26 2.25 -3.77
N LYS A 94 22.74 1.10 -4.24
CA LYS A 94 22.95 -0.20 -3.61
C LYS A 94 22.97 -1.31 -4.65
N LYS A 95 23.83 -2.31 -4.44
CA LYS A 95 23.80 -3.59 -5.15
C LYS A 95 22.98 -4.60 -4.36
N VAL A 96 22.07 -5.34 -5.00
CA VAL A 96 21.13 -6.21 -4.30
C VAL A 96 20.93 -7.56 -4.98
N LYS A 97 20.63 -8.59 -4.18
CA LYS A 97 20.14 -9.88 -4.65
C LYS A 97 18.63 -9.96 -4.45
N VAL A 98 17.91 -10.23 -5.54
CA VAL A 98 16.44 -10.40 -5.52
C VAL A 98 16.12 -11.80 -5.00
N ALA A 99 15.35 -11.87 -3.91
CA ALA A 99 14.80 -13.14 -3.42
C ALA A 99 13.49 -13.47 -4.16
N TRP A 100 12.58 -12.50 -4.24
CA TRP A 100 11.42 -12.53 -5.13
C TRP A 100 10.93 -11.12 -5.42
N ILE A 101 10.17 -10.99 -6.49
CA ILE A 101 9.55 -9.74 -6.92
C ILE A 101 8.20 -10.06 -7.56
N ASP A 102 7.16 -9.30 -7.19
CA ASP A 102 5.83 -9.44 -7.77
C ASP A 102 5.28 -8.09 -8.20
N SER A 103 4.71 -8.03 -9.40
CA SER A 103 4.18 -6.79 -9.96
C SER A 103 2.89 -6.38 -9.26
N VAL A 104 2.79 -5.10 -8.92
CA VAL A 104 1.56 -4.50 -8.45
C VAL A 104 0.70 -4.12 -9.66
N ARG A 105 -0.60 -4.39 -9.59
CA ARG A 105 -1.56 -3.97 -10.62
C ARG A 105 -1.45 -2.46 -10.80
N THR A 106 -1.02 -2.04 -11.99
CA THR A 106 -0.84 -0.63 -12.32
C THR A 106 -1.94 -0.18 -13.29
N LYS A 107 -2.59 0.95 -13.00
CA LYS A 107 -3.60 1.59 -13.84
C LYS A 107 -3.30 3.08 -14.02
N ALA A 108 -3.83 3.70 -15.07
CA ALA A 108 -3.96 5.15 -15.11
C ALA A 108 -5.15 5.58 -14.24
N ALA A 109 -5.14 6.83 -13.76
CA ALA A 109 -6.37 7.43 -13.25
C ALA A 109 -7.39 7.57 -14.40
N VAL A 110 -8.67 7.50 -14.05
CA VAL A 110 -9.78 7.69 -14.99
C VAL A 110 -10.13 9.18 -15.09
N PRO A 111 -10.78 9.63 -16.17
CA PRO A 111 -11.28 11.00 -16.26
C PRO A 111 -12.15 11.34 -15.05
N TYR A 112 -11.92 12.51 -14.46
CA TYR A 112 -12.72 13.02 -13.37
C TYR A 112 -14.06 13.56 -13.87
N SER A 113 -15.13 13.31 -13.12
CA SER A 113 -16.42 13.97 -13.28
C SER A 113 -17.12 14.12 -11.92
N ASP A 114 -18.09 15.04 -11.84
CA ASP A 114 -18.91 15.20 -10.63
C ASP A 114 -19.71 13.94 -10.33
N GLU A 115 -20.07 13.17 -11.37
CA GLU A 115 -20.69 11.85 -11.23
C GLU A 115 -19.71 10.86 -10.63
N PHE A 116 -18.47 10.78 -11.10
CA PHE A 116 -17.46 9.89 -10.53
C PHE A 116 -17.26 10.13 -9.02
N LYS A 117 -17.33 11.38 -8.58
CA LYS A 117 -17.26 11.78 -7.17
C LYS A 117 -18.49 11.38 -6.35
N LYS A 118 -19.69 11.39 -6.95
CA LYS A 118 -20.98 11.15 -6.26
C LYS A 118 -21.46 9.71 -6.36
N GLU A 119 -21.06 9.00 -7.41
CA GLU A 119 -21.54 7.65 -7.70
C GLU A 119 -21.16 6.70 -6.57
N GLY A 120 -22.19 6.05 -6.05
CA GLY A 120 -22.04 4.98 -5.08
C GLY A 120 -21.15 3.88 -5.64
N GLY A 121 -20.32 3.34 -4.76
CA GLY A 121 -19.52 2.17 -5.01
C GLY A 121 -19.57 1.22 -3.82
N SER A 122 -19.06 0.02 -4.03
CA SER A 122 -18.80 -0.94 -2.97
C SER A 122 -17.74 -0.36 -2.02
N THR A 123 -17.80 -0.76 -0.75
CA THR A 123 -16.92 -0.19 0.28
C THR A 123 -15.55 -0.87 0.25
N LEU A 124 -14.52 -0.14 0.67
CA LEU A 124 -13.21 -0.73 0.98
C LEU A 124 -12.58 -0.03 2.19
N ALA A 125 -11.68 -0.74 2.87
CA ALA A 125 -10.84 -0.19 3.93
C ALA A 125 -9.42 -0.01 3.40
N LEU A 126 -8.74 1.05 3.82
CA LEU A 126 -7.34 1.30 3.46
C LEU A 126 -6.43 0.96 4.63
N TYR A 127 -5.31 0.31 4.33
CA TYR A 127 -4.23 0.12 5.31
C TYR A 127 -3.34 1.35 5.34
N ASN A 128 -3.08 1.85 6.56
CA ASN A 128 -2.10 2.90 6.79
C ASN A 128 -0.73 2.28 7.09
N ASP A 129 -0.13 1.69 6.06
CA ASP A 129 1.19 1.07 6.14
C ASP A 129 2.14 1.72 5.12
N TRP A 130 3.34 1.14 5.00
CA TRP A 130 4.38 1.65 4.12
C TRP A 130 4.11 1.39 2.62
N ILE A 131 3.11 0.56 2.27
CA ILE A 131 2.75 0.27 0.88
C ILE A 131 1.79 1.35 0.36
N THR A 132 0.90 1.86 1.22
CA THR A 132 0.02 2.98 0.87
C THR A 132 0.79 4.30 0.85
N CYS A 133 1.20 4.74 -0.34
CA CYS A 133 2.08 5.90 -0.51
C CYS A 133 1.80 6.68 -1.81
N CYS A 134 2.19 7.96 -1.84
CA CYS A 134 2.04 8.83 -3.00
C CYS A 134 3.41 9.39 -3.41
N GLU A 135 4.14 8.62 -4.23
CA GLU A 135 5.53 8.90 -4.57
C GLU A 135 5.91 8.31 -5.93
N ASP A 136 7.01 8.79 -6.48
CA ASP A 136 7.59 8.32 -7.74
C ASP A 136 6.63 8.38 -8.94
N GLY A 137 5.67 9.31 -8.90
CA GLY A 137 4.63 9.43 -9.93
C GLY A 137 3.46 8.43 -9.78
N TYR A 138 3.36 7.76 -8.63
CA TYR A 138 2.30 6.81 -8.34
C TYR A 138 1.56 7.10 -7.03
N LEU A 139 0.25 6.88 -7.01
CA LEU A 139 -0.50 6.59 -5.78
C LEU A 139 -0.62 5.07 -5.67
N THR A 140 0.07 4.47 -4.71
CA THR A 140 -0.08 3.05 -4.37
C THR A 140 -1.01 2.92 -3.18
N ILE A 141 -1.97 2.00 -3.25
CA ILE A 141 -3.00 1.77 -2.25
C ILE A 141 -2.97 0.29 -1.85
N HIS A 142 -2.80 0.03 -0.55
CA HIS A 142 -3.09 -1.26 0.06
C HIS A 142 -4.48 -1.19 0.71
N PHE A 143 -5.37 -2.09 0.30
CA PHE A 143 -6.77 -2.09 0.72
C PHE A 143 -7.27 -3.48 1.10
N ALA A 144 -8.31 -3.51 1.92
CA ALA A 144 -9.15 -4.68 2.16
C ALA A 144 -10.57 -4.41 1.63
N ALA A 145 -11.16 -5.42 1.00
CA ALA A 145 -12.54 -5.38 0.55
C ALA A 145 -13.21 -6.73 0.79
N TRP A 146 -14.54 -6.73 0.80
CA TRP A 146 -15.30 -7.96 0.82
C TRP A 146 -15.38 -8.56 -0.57
N PHE A 147 -15.06 -9.85 -0.67
CA PHE A 147 -15.21 -10.65 -1.88
C PHE A 147 -16.20 -11.78 -1.63
N GLY A 148 -16.95 -12.16 -2.66
CA GLY A 148 -17.82 -13.32 -2.61
C GLY A 148 -17.06 -14.61 -2.90
N ALA A 149 -17.81 -15.71 -2.91
CA ALA A 149 -17.24 -17.03 -3.15
C ALA A 149 -16.78 -17.23 -4.61
N ASP A 150 -17.41 -16.56 -5.57
CA ASP A 150 -17.01 -16.65 -6.98
C ASP A 150 -15.81 -15.74 -7.26
N ARG A 151 -14.61 -16.32 -7.15
CA ARG A 151 -13.34 -15.65 -7.43
C ARG A 151 -13.15 -15.22 -8.89
N LYS A 152 -14.11 -15.49 -9.78
CA LYS A 152 -14.09 -15.01 -11.18
C LYS A 152 -14.66 -13.61 -11.32
N VAL A 153 -15.46 -13.13 -10.36
CA VAL A 153 -16.00 -11.76 -10.40
C VAL A 153 -14.86 -10.79 -10.07
N LYS A 154 -14.55 -9.93 -11.04
CA LYS A 154 -13.45 -8.96 -10.91
C LYS A 154 -14.00 -7.66 -10.35
N HIS A 155 -13.48 -7.27 -9.20
CA HIS A 155 -13.70 -5.95 -8.63
C HIS A 155 -12.95 -4.89 -9.44
N ILE A 156 -13.54 -3.71 -9.56
CA ILE A 156 -12.97 -2.57 -10.28
C ILE A 156 -12.59 -1.51 -9.26
N ILE A 157 -11.30 -1.17 -9.22
CA ILE A 157 -10.78 -0.07 -8.40
C ILE A 157 -10.26 1.02 -9.34
N ASP A 158 -10.84 2.22 -9.24
CA ASP A 158 -10.53 3.38 -10.07
C ASP A 158 -10.10 4.57 -9.21
N LEU A 159 -9.29 5.45 -9.80
CA LEU A 159 -8.88 6.71 -9.20
C LEU A 159 -9.28 7.85 -10.12
N GLY A 160 -10.01 8.83 -9.61
CA GLY A 160 -10.26 10.12 -10.26
C GLY A 160 -9.49 11.23 -9.55
N ILE A 161 -9.04 12.24 -10.29
CA ILE A 161 -8.29 13.38 -9.74
C ILE A 161 -9.02 14.65 -10.16
N ASP A 162 -9.48 15.43 -9.18
CA ASP A 162 -10.08 16.73 -9.45
C ASP A 162 -9.01 17.68 -10.03
N PRO A 163 -9.17 18.19 -11.26
CA PRO A 163 -8.16 19.02 -11.91
C PRO A 163 -8.02 20.43 -11.31
N VAL A 164 -8.95 20.85 -10.45
CA VAL A 164 -8.93 22.16 -9.80
C VAL A 164 -8.35 22.05 -8.40
N THR A 165 -8.80 21.06 -7.62
CA THR A 165 -8.40 20.91 -6.20
C THR A 165 -7.25 19.94 -5.99
N HIS A 166 -6.95 19.09 -6.98
CA HIS A 166 -6.06 17.93 -6.86
C HIS A 166 -6.50 16.89 -5.82
N ASP A 167 -7.74 16.95 -5.34
CA ASP A 167 -8.30 15.92 -4.48
C ASP A 167 -8.41 14.58 -5.25
N LEU A 168 -8.00 13.51 -4.58
CA LEU A 168 -7.91 12.16 -5.10
C LEU A 168 -9.16 11.38 -4.67
N TYR A 169 -9.89 10.80 -5.61
CA TYR A 169 -11.11 10.05 -5.36
C TYR A 169 -10.91 8.57 -5.73
N LEU A 170 -10.85 7.70 -4.74
CA LEU A 170 -10.74 6.25 -4.93
C LEU A 170 -12.14 5.63 -4.93
N ARG A 171 -12.47 4.94 -6.02
CA ARG A 171 -13.75 4.25 -6.20
C ARG A 171 -13.55 2.75 -6.29
N HIS A 172 -14.44 2.02 -5.65
CA HIS A 172 -14.52 0.58 -5.72
C HIS A 172 -15.91 0.17 -6.22
N ASP A 173 -15.93 -0.70 -7.22
CA ASP A 173 -17.14 -1.37 -7.72
C ASP A 173 -16.91 -2.88 -7.62
N SER A 174 -17.75 -3.58 -6.84
CA SER A 174 -17.66 -5.04 -6.71
C SER A 174 -18.16 -5.78 -7.93
N ASN A 175 -18.66 -5.07 -8.96
CA ASN A 175 -19.05 -5.60 -10.25
C ASN A 175 -20.11 -6.72 -10.11
N GLY A 176 -21.08 -6.50 -9.23
CA GLY A 176 -22.14 -7.46 -8.91
C GLY A 176 -21.73 -8.61 -7.99
N ASP A 177 -20.51 -8.61 -7.43
CA ASP A 177 -20.14 -9.60 -6.41
C ASP A 177 -21.02 -9.42 -5.16
N SER A 178 -21.55 -10.55 -4.68
CA SER A 178 -22.29 -10.70 -3.43
C SER A 178 -21.56 -10.16 -2.20
N GLY A 179 -20.22 -10.21 -2.12
CA GLY A 179 -19.45 -9.53 -1.08
C GLY A 179 -19.70 -9.98 0.38
N TYR A 180 -20.15 -11.21 0.64
CA TYR A 180 -20.47 -11.67 2.02
C TYR A 180 -19.69 -12.91 2.48
N MET A 181 -18.55 -13.24 1.87
CA MET A 181 -17.83 -14.49 2.21
C MET A 181 -16.46 -14.25 2.85
N THR A 182 -15.57 -13.52 2.19
CA THR A 182 -14.17 -13.38 2.66
C THR A 182 -13.69 -11.95 2.57
N ILE A 183 -12.97 -11.49 3.59
CA ILE A 183 -12.15 -10.28 3.46
C ILE A 183 -10.91 -10.66 2.66
N GLY A 184 -10.68 -9.94 1.56
CA GLY A 184 -9.50 -10.08 0.73
C GLY A 184 -8.69 -8.78 0.73
N GLU A 185 -7.37 -8.92 0.66
CA GLU A 185 -6.44 -7.79 0.54
C GLU A 185 -6.01 -7.61 -0.91
N GLY A 186 -5.76 -6.36 -1.29
CA GLY A 186 -5.32 -6.01 -2.63
C GLY A 186 -4.38 -4.81 -2.61
N ILE A 187 -3.44 -4.80 -3.55
CA ILE A 187 -2.53 -3.68 -3.78
C ILE A 187 -2.70 -3.21 -5.21
N ILE A 188 -2.87 -1.91 -5.37
CA ILE A 188 -3.03 -1.26 -6.67
C ILE A 188 -2.22 0.02 -6.73
N ALA A 189 -1.58 0.28 -7.85
CA ALA A 189 -0.87 1.51 -8.13
C ALA A 189 -1.55 2.28 -9.27
N PHE A 190 -1.71 3.59 -9.10
CA PHE A 190 -2.19 4.49 -10.12
C PHE A 190 -1.06 5.40 -10.56
N ARG A 191 -0.78 5.45 -11.87
CA ARG A 191 0.14 6.46 -12.43
C ARG A 191 -0.60 7.80 -12.45
N ILE A 192 0.01 8.82 -11.83
CA ILE A 192 -0.60 10.14 -11.57
C ILE A 192 0.33 11.31 -11.93
N ASP A 193 1.56 11.04 -12.36
CA ASP A 193 2.59 12.04 -12.67
C ASP A 193 2.13 13.09 -13.68
N GLU A 194 1.56 12.66 -14.81
CA GLU A 194 1.10 13.60 -15.85
C GLU A 194 -0.07 14.49 -15.37
N LEU A 195 -0.92 13.96 -14.49
CA LEU A 195 -2.13 14.62 -14.01
C LEU A 195 -1.85 15.60 -12.86
N LEU A 196 -0.73 15.42 -12.17
CA LEU A 196 -0.31 16.23 -11.03
C LEU A 196 1.00 16.99 -11.30
N LYS A 197 1.32 17.23 -12.58
CA LYS A 197 2.56 17.90 -13.00
C LYS A 197 2.79 19.29 -12.40
N ASP A 198 1.72 19.96 -11.98
CA ASP A 198 1.75 21.31 -11.40
C ASP A 198 1.78 21.29 -9.86
N VAL A 199 1.67 20.11 -9.24
CA VAL A 199 1.77 19.91 -7.78
C VAL A 199 3.24 19.74 -7.40
N LYS A 200 3.69 20.44 -6.35
CA LYS A 200 5.09 20.38 -5.90
C LYS A 200 5.33 19.25 -4.92
N ASP A 201 6.57 18.77 -4.91
CA ASP A 201 7.03 17.79 -3.93
C ASP A 201 6.80 18.27 -2.50
N GLY A 202 6.23 17.37 -1.71
CA GLY A 202 5.90 17.59 -0.32
C GLY A 202 4.57 18.27 -0.05
N GLU A 203 3.82 18.69 -1.08
CA GLU A 203 2.44 19.11 -0.93
C GLU A 203 1.56 17.97 -0.40
N VAL A 204 0.51 18.33 0.34
CA VAL A 204 -0.39 17.38 1.00
C VAL A 204 -1.73 17.36 0.27
N LEU A 205 -2.02 16.26 -0.39
CA LEU A 205 -3.27 16.02 -1.10
C LEU A 205 -4.31 15.36 -0.19
N THR A 206 -5.58 15.47 -0.56
CA THR A 206 -6.67 14.75 0.13
C THR A 206 -7.06 13.51 -0.66
N LEU A 207 -6.86 12.33 -0.10
CA LEU A 207 -7.44 11.08 -0.61
C LEU A 207 -8.83 10.89 -0.01
N ARG A 208 -9.82 10.56 -0.83
CA ARG A 208 -11.22 10.35 -0.46
C ARG A 208 -11.68 8.99 -0.98
N TRP A 209 -12.43 8.26 -0.16
CA TRP A 209 -12.99 6.96 -0.52
C TRP A 209 -14.22 6.67 0.34
N LYS A 210 -14.93 5.58 0.03
CA LYS A 210 -16.05 5.08 0.82
C LYS A 210 -15.66 3.81 1.58
N ASP A 211 -15.71 3.85 2.91
CA ASP A 211 -15.57 2.67 3.77
C ASP A 211 -16.93 2.15 4.23
N TYR A 212 -16.92 1.15 5.12
CA TYR A 212 -18.13 0.54 5.67
C TYR A 212 -18.95 1.47 6.58
N GLN A 213 -18.37 2.60 7.04
CA GLN A 213 -19.01 3.62 7.86
C GLN A 213 -19.48 4.83 7.04
N GLY A 214 -19.01 4.97 5.79
CA GLY A 214 -19.41 6.02 4.88
C GLY A 214 -18.21 6.71 4.24
N ASP A 215 -18.32 8.02 4.01
CA ASP A 215 -17.27 8.79 3.36
C ASP A 215 -16.07 8.97 4.29
N ARG A 216 -14.88 8.70 3.76
CA ARG A 216 -13.60 8.85 4.45
C ARG A 216 -12.66 9.74 3.68
N SER A 217 -11.71 10.29 4.42
CA SER A 217 -10.57 10.96 3.81
C SER A 217 -9.29 10.76 4.62
N ALA A 218 -8.16 10.91 3.94
CA ALA A 218 -6.82 10.89 4.51
C ALA A 218 -5.96 11.94 3.81
N LYS A 219 -4.91 12.39 4.50
CA LYS A 219 -3.90 13.28 3.95
C LYS A 219 -2.72 12.45 3.46
N VAL A 220 -2.32 12.67 2.21
CA VAL A 220 -1.18 11.97 1.60
C VAL A 220 -0.17 13.00 1.14
N LYS A 221 1.09 12.80 1.50
CA LYS A 221 2.18 13.66 1.04
C LYS A 221 2.59 13.20 -0.36
N TYR A 222 2.54 14.13 -1.31
CA TYR A 222 2.88 13.86 -2.71
C TYR A 222 4.38 14.04 -2.96
N TYR A 223 4.96 13.10 -3.70
CA TYR A 223 6.24 13.28 -4.34
C TYR A 223 6.14 12.89 -5.82
N SER A 224 6.63 13.77 -6.67
CA SER A 224 6.73 13.58 -8.09
C SER A 224 7.69 12.44 -8.44
N ARG A 225 7.81 12.18 -9.74
CA ARG A 225 8.66 11.12 -10.27
C ARG A 225 10.12 11.38 -9.89
N PHE A 226 10.76 10.39 -9.26
CA PHE A 226 12.15 10.54 -8.85
C PHE A 226 13.09 10.42 -10.06
N PRO A 227 13.98 11.40 -10.29
CA PRO A 227 15.02 11.28 -11.29
C PRO A 227 16.08 10.29 -10.80
N LEU A 228 16.70 9.56 -11.74
CA LEU A 228 17.96 8.89 -11.43
C LEU A 228 19.01 9.99 -11.19
N SER A 229 19.57 10.05 -9.99
CA SER A 229 20.64 11.01 -9.68
C SER A 229 21.79 10.81 -10.67
N LYS A 230 22.13 11.84 -11.45
CA LYS A 230 23.37 11.83 -12.23
C LYS A 230 24.51 11.76 -11.22
N SER A 231 25.29 10.67 -11.22
CA SER A 231 26.54 10.64 -10.47
C SER A 231 27.40 11.79 -11.01
N GLU A 232 27.61 12.84 -10.21
CA GLU A 232 28.66 13.81 -10.50
C GLU A 232 29.98 13.01 -10.48
N LYS A 233 30.64 12.95 -11.64
CA LYS A 233 31.97 12.35 -11.78
C LYS A 233 33.02 13.29 -11.23
#